data_AF-A0A642C4P1-F1
#
_entry.id   AF-A0A642C4P1-F1
#
_cell.length_a   1.000
_cell.length_b   1.000
_cell.length_c   1.000
_cell.angle_alpha   90.00
_cell.angle_beta   90.00
_cell.angle_gamma   90.00
#
_symmetry.space_group_name_H-M   'P 1'
#
loop_
_entity.id
_entity.type
_entity.pdbx_description
1 polymer ?
#
loop_
_entity_poly.entity_id
_entity_poly.type
_entity_poly.pdbx_seq_one_letter_code
_entity_poly.pdbx_strand_id
1 'polypeptide(L)' 'KVWIKSVWGLDGKSQFSYSTDGRKFTPFGEVYQLEWGYYRGSRIGIYCFNNIADAGYIDVDEFIYLY' A
#
# COMPACT_ATOMS: atom_id res chain seq x y z
N LYS A 1 -3.10 3.26 -15.49
CA LYS A 1 -2.76 3.91 -14.21
C LYS A 1 -3.58 3.23 -13.11
N VAL A 2 -2.98 2.97 -11.96
CA VAL A 2 -3.65 2.37 -10.82
C VAL A 2 -3.26 3.16 -9.58
N TRP A 3 -4.22 3.37 -8.69
CA TRP A 3 -3.99 3.94 -7.38
C TRP A 3 -4.08 2.83 -6.35
N ILE A 4 -3.14 2.83 -5.41
CA ILE A 4 -3.16 1.96 -4.24
C ILE A 4 -3.27 2.86 -3.01
N LYS A 5 -4.16 2.49 -2.10
CA LYS A 5 -4.43 3.23 -0.87
C LYS A 5 -4.44 2.28 0.31
N SER A 6 -3.80 2.69 1.40
CA SER A 6 -3.92 2.08 2.72
C SER A 6 -4.54 3.09 3.68
N VAL A 7 -5.45 2.65 4.53
CA VAL A 7 -6.00 3.44 5.64
C VAL A 7 -5.87 2.61 6.89
N TRP A 8 -5.41 3.22 7.99
CA TRP A 8 -5.41 2.58 9.30
C TRP A 8 -6.05 3.46 10.36
N GLY A 9 -6.64 2.82 11.38
CA GLY A 9 -7.28 3.47 12.52
C GLY A 9 -6.44 3.43 13.80
N LEU A 10 -6.96 4.04 14.86
CA LEU A 10 -6.39 3.98 16.22
C LEU A 10 -6.45 2.57 16.83
N ASP A 11 -7.29 1.69 16.29
CA ASP A 11 -7.33 0.26 16.60
C ASP A 11 -6.17 -0.52 15.95
N GLY A 12 -5.32 0.17 15.17
CA GLY A 12 -4.21 -0.42 14.46
C GLY A 12 -4.65 -1.34 13.31
N LYS A 13 -5.91 -1.31 12.87
CA LYS A 13 -6.35 -2.09 11.72
C LYS A 13 -6.09 -1.31 10.44
N SER A 14 -5.44 -1.96 9.47
CA SER A 14 -5.16 -1.41 8.15
C SER A 14 -5.95 -2.15 7.07
N GLN A 15 -6.59 -1.41 6.16
CA GLN A 15 -7.25 -1.96 4.97
C GLN A 15 -6.64 -1.36 3.71
N PHE A 16 -6.30 -2.23 2.75
CA PHE A 16 -5.87 -1.83 1.43
C PHE A 16 -7.06 -1.71 0.46
N SER A 17 -6.96 -0.77 -0.46
CA SER A 17 -7.91 -0.55 -1.55
C SER A 17 -7.20 -0.11 -2.82
N TYR A 18 -7.78 -0.39 -3.98
CA TYR A 18 -7.25 0.05 -5.28
C TYR A 18 -8.30 0.83 -6.06
N SER A 19 -7.83 1.62 -7.03
CA SER A 19 -8.69 2.33 -7.98
C SER A 19 -8.07 2.40 -9.36
N THR A 20 -8.89 2.24 -10.39
CA THR A 20 -8.49 2.41 -11.80
C THR A 20 -8.89 3.77 -12.38
N ASP A 21 -9.72 4.53 -11.66
CA ASP A 21 -10.18 5.87 -12.06
C ASP A 21 -9.70 6.99 -11.11
N GLY A 22 -9.05 6.63 -10.01
CA GLY A 22 -8.56 7.56 -8.97
C GLY A 22 -9.67 8.16 -8.10
N ARG A 23 -10.92 7.70 -8.25
CA ARG A 23 -12.09 8.27 -7.57
C ARG A 23 -12.80 7.23 -6.71
N LYS A 24 -13.07 6.05 -7.26
CA LYS A 24 -13.72 4.94 -6.56
C LYS A 24 -12.67 3.94 -6.14
N PHE A 25 -12.57 3.70 -4.83
CA PHE A 25 -11.64 2.75 -4.25
C PHE A 25 -12.37 1.48 -3.83
N THR A 26 -11.93 0.35 -4.35
CA THR A 26 -12.44 -0.97 -4.00
C THR A 26 -11.49 -1.63 -3.00
N PRO A 27 -11.96 -2.04 -1.80
CA PRO A 27 -11.15 -2.79 -0.86
C PRO A 27 -10.61 -4.09 -1.49
N PHE A 28 -9.39 -4.46 -1.15
CA PHE A 28 -8.82 -5.75 -1.55
C PHE A 28 -8.00 -6.36 -0.42
N GLY A 29 -8.01 -7.69 -0.36
CA GLY A 29 -7.40 -8.44 0.73
C GLY A 29 -8.15 -8.28 2.06
N GLU A 30 -7.70 -9.04 3.05
CA GLU A 30 -8.22 -8.99 4.40
C GLU A 30 -7.70 -7.75 5.15
N VAL A 31 -8.43 -7.35 6.19
CA VAL A 31 -7.95 -6.34 7.13
C VAL A 31 -6.71 -6.86 7.85
N TYR A 32 -5.64 -6.08 7.85
CA TYR A 32 -4.37 -6.41 8.49
C TYR A 32 -4.24 -5.69 9.83
N GLN A 33 -3.98 -6.43 10.91
CA GLN A 33 -3.65 -5.84 12.21
C GLN A 33 -2.19 -5.40 12.22
N LEU A 34 -1.94 -4.11 12.45
CA LEU A 34 -0.61 -3.60 12.71
C LEU A 34 -0.11 -4.18 14.03
N GLU A 35 1.09 -4.75 13.99
CA GLU A 35 1.73 -5.40 15.12
C GLU A 35 3.05 -4.72 15.47
N TRP A 36 3.52 -4.94 16.69
CA TRP A 36 4.85 -4.51 17.10
C TRP A 36 5.91 -5.28 16.31
N GLY A 37 6.87 -4.57 15.69
CA GLY A 37 7.91 -5.19 14.88
C GLY A 37 9.27 -4.54 15.04
N TYR A 38 10.20 -5.23 15.73
CA TYR A 38 11.63 -4.88 15.76
C TYR A 38 11.93 -3.42 16.13
N TYR A 39 11.23 -2.87 17.12
CA TYR A 39 11.37 -1.46 17.56
C TYR A 39 11.16 -0.41 16.47
N ARG A 40 10.46 -0.77 15.38
CA ARG A 40 10.14 0.13 14.28
C ARG A 40 8.63 0.16 14.10
N GLY A 41 8.09 1.37 13.91
CA GLY A 41 6.71 1.53 13.48
C GLY A 41 6.52 0.96 12.06
N SER A 42 5.29 0.53 11.78
CA SER A 42 4.85 0.13 10.45
C SER A 42 5.00 1.30 9.46
N ARG A 43 5.36 1.00 8.22
CA ARG A 43 5.58 1.99 7.15
C ARG A 43 4.88 1.55 5.89
N ILE A 44 4.45 2.52 5.08
CA ILE A 44 4.05 2.26 3.69
C ILE A 44 5.33 2.13 2.86
N GLY A 45 5.38 1.11 2.01
CA GLY A 45 6.47 0.90 1.05
C GLY A 45 5.92 0.47 -0.30
N ILE A 46 6.57 0.95 -1.36
CA ILE A 46 6.31 0.52 -2.75
C ILE A 46 7.51 -0.31 -3.17
N TYR A 47 7.26 -1.52 -3.66
CA TYR A 47 8.28 -2.46 -4.07
C TYR A 47 7.99 -2.96 -5.48
N CYS A 48 9.03 -3.06 -6.30
CA CYS A 48 8.99 -3.69 -7.62
C CYS A 48 10.20 -4.61 -7.71
N PHE A 49 9.95 -5.91 -7.84
CA PHE A 49 11.00 -6.92 -7.96
C PHE A 49 10.55 -8.01 -8.94
N ASN A 50 11.53 -8.67 -9.55
CA ASN A 50 11.31 -9.73 -10.52
C ASN A 50 12.15 -10.95 -10.12
N ASN A 51 11.51 -12.10 -9.96
CA ASN A 51 12.16 -13.33 -9.51
C ASN A 51 12.91 -14.08 -10.62
N ILE A 52 12.79 -13.66 -11.88
CA ILE A 52 13.34 -14.37 -13.04
C ILE A 52 14.60 -13.66 -13.58
N ALA A 53 14.56 -12.33 -13.68
CA ALA A 53 15.65 -11.53 -14.21
C ALA A 53 15.64 -10.13 -13.61
N ASP A 54 16.80 -9.46 -13.63
CA ASP A 54 16.92 -8.04 -13.30
C ASP A 54 16.38 -7.16 -14.44
N ALA A 55 15.05 -7.20 -14.59
CA ALA A 55 14.32 -6.55 -15.67
C ALA A 55 12.91 -6.14 -15.24
N GLY A 56 12.41 -5.07 -15.87
CA GLY A 56 11.12 -4.45 -15.58
C GLY A 56 11.24 -3.23 -14.67
N TYR A 57 10.30 -2.31 -14.79
CA TYR A 57 10.21 -1.12 -13.96
C TYR A 57 8.74 -0.73 -13.75
N ILE A 58 8.49 0.08 -12.73
CA ILE A 58 7.24 0.81 -12.56
C ILE A 58 7.54 2.30 -12.54
N ASP A 59 6.58 3.09 -12.99
CA ASP A 59 6.61 4.54 -12.83
C ASP A 59 5.60 4.95 -11.76
N VAL A 60 6.04 5.72 -10.77
CA VAL A 60 5.22 6.17 -9.64
C VAL A 60 5.00 7.66 -9.82
N ASP A 61 3.86 8.01 -10.42
CA ASP A 61 3.48 9.39 -10.70
C ASP A 61 3.37 10.25 -9.43
N GLU A 62 2.81 9.69 -8.34
CA GLU A 62 2.49 10.44 -7.12
C GLU A 62 2.46 9.56 -5.87
N PHE A 63 2.83 10.14 -4.72
CA PHE A 63 2.65 9.56 -3.40
C PHE A 63 1.99 10.60 -2.47
N ILE A 64 0.76 10.33 -2.05
CA ILE A 64 -0.02 11.22 -1.19
C ILE A 64 -0.14 10.60 0.21
N TYR A 65 0.21 11.37 1.23
CA TYR A 65 0.03 11.01 2.63
C TYR A 65 -0.88 12.04 3.31
N LEU A 66 -2.00 11.58 3.87
CA LEU A 66 -2.98 12.40 4.58
C LEU A 66 -3.07 11.92 6.04
N TYR A 67 -3.10 12.88 6.98
CA TYR A 67 -3.27 12.65 8.42
C TYR A 67 -4.73 12.77 8.84
#